data_AF-A0A3Q0EQT6-F1
#
_entry.id   AF-A0A3Q0EQT6-F1
#
_cell.length_a   1.000
_cell.length_b   1.000
_cell.length_c   1.000
_cell.angle_alpha   90.00
_cell.angle_beta   90.00
_cell.angle_gamma   90.00
#
_symmetry.space_group_name_H-M   'P 1'
#
loop_
_entity.id
_entity.type
_entity.pdbx_description
1 polymer ?
#
loop_
_entity_poly.entity_id
_entity_poly.type
_entity_poly.pdbx_seq_one_letter_code
_entity_poly.pdbx_strand_id
1 'polypeptide(L)'
;MPSAQDPFYVVKSEIQDSIDKLQSTFHQWESTSNAAEQGRLTKEVRAGCESIEWQVDELDKAIAVASRDPSWYGIDEIELESRRTWTSNARSQVVTMKKSLEAGKGSSTTSHSSVNGMRQELMRLPSSHKNDTYNQYAARDNDDFIESESDRQMLLIKKQDEELDELSESVRRIGGVGLTIHDELTAQDRILEELGSEMDSTTNRLDFVQVKKSGNGYEEG
;
A
#
# COMPACT_ATOMS: atom_id res chain seq x y z
N MET A 1 23.03 -3.32 -21.29
CA MET A 1 21.81 -2.55 -21.61
C MET A 1 21.86 -1.24 -20.83
N PRO A 2 21.44 -0.08 -21.37
CA PRO A 2 21.33 1.13 -20.57
C PRO A 2 20.27 0.93 -19.48
N SER A 3 20.64 1.19 -18.22
CA SER A 3 19.81 0.99 -17.01
C SER A 3 18.42 1.66 -17.07
N ALA A 4 18.24 2.68 -17.92
CA ALA A 4 16.97 3.38 -18.11
C ALA A 4 15.91 2.60 -18.94
N GLN A 5 16.31 1.54 -19.67
CA GLN A 5 15.39 0.73 -20.48
C GLN A 5 14.95 -0.56 -19.78
N ASP A 6 15.48 -0.83 -18.59
CA ASP A 6 15.14 -2.01 -17.83
C ASP A 6 13.84 -1.77 -17.05
N PRO A 7 12.80 -2.62 -17.26
CA PRO A 7 11.53 -2.52 -16.55
C PRO A 7 11.66 -2.43 -15.04
N PHE A 8 12.70 -3.04 -14.45
CA PHE A 8 12.95 -2.94 -13.02
C PHE A 8 13.13 -1.49 -12.56
N TYR A 9 13.92 -0.67 -13.27
CA TYR A 9 14.21 0.70 -12.84
C TYR A 9 13.02 1.65 -13.05
N VAL A 10 12.17 1.35 -14.04
CA VAL A 10 10.90 2.06 -14.24
C VAL A 10 9.97 1.81 -13.04
N VAL A 11 9.70 0.54 -12.74
CA VAL A 11 8.84 0.15 -11.61
C VAL A 11 9.43 0.60 -10.27
N LYS A 12 10.76 0.54 -10.12
CA LYS A 12 11.47 1.06 -8.95
C LYS A 12 11.18 2.56 -8.75
N SER A 13 11.23 3.36 -9.81
CA SER A 13 10.95 4.80 -9.74
C SER A 13 9.50 5.05 -9.32
N GLU A 14 8.55 4.33 -9.94
CA GLU A 14 7.11 4.47 -9.61
C GLU A 14 6.79 4.09 -8.16
N ILE A 15 7.41 3.00 -7.67
CA ILE A 15 7.30 2.59 -6.27
C ILE A 15 7.95 3.63 -5.35
N GLN A 16 9.11 4.19 -5.72
CA GLN A 16 9.76 5.22 -4.93
C GLN A 16 8.89 6.49 -4.83
N ASP A 17 8.31 6.95 -5.95
CA ASP A 17 7.38 8.08 -5.96
C ASP A 17 6.15 7.80 -5.08
N SER A 18 5.67 6.56 -5.09
CA SER A 18 4.56 6.12 -4.22
C SER A 18 4.95 6.12 -2.75
N ILE A 19 6.18 5.71 -2.40
CA ILE A 19 6.72 5.78 -1.04
C ILE A 19 6.84 7.24 -0.59
N ASP A 20 7.39 8.12 -1.43
CA ASP A 20 7.58 9.54 -1.10
C ASP A 20 6.23 10.25 -0.88
N LYS A 21 5.23 9.91 -1.70
CA LYS A 21 3.85 10.37 -1.52
C LYS A 21 3.26 9.83 -0.21
N LEU A 22 3.44 8.54 0.08
CA LEU A 22 2.96 7.92 1.31
C LEU A 22 3.59 8.56 2.56
N GLN A 23 4.89 8.87 2.52
CA GLN A 23 5.60 9.58 3.58
C GLN A 23 5.03 10.97 3.80
N SER A 24 4.73 11.69 2.72
CA SER A 24 4.09 13.01 2.79
C SER A 24 2.71 12.93 3.48
N THR A 25 1.88 11.95 3.09
CA THR A 25 0.57 11.71 3.71
C THR A 25 0.71 11.27 5.17
N PHE A 26 1.73 10.48 5.52
CA PHE A 26 2.01 10.06 6.88
C PHE A 26 2.42 11.23 7.78
N HIS A 27 3.30 12.13 7.32
CA HIS A 27 3.63 13.34 8.07
C HIS A 27 2.44 14.30 8.22
N GLN A 28 1.58 14.38 7.19
CA GLN A 28 0.32 15.11 7.29
C GLN A 28 -0.59 14.49 8.36
N TRP A 29 -0.66 13.16 8.43
CA TRP A 29 -1.40 12.45 9.48
C TRP A 29 -0.83 12.72 10.88
N GLU A 30 0.49 12.70 11.05
CA GLU A 30 1.14 12.98 12.34
C GLU A 30 0.90 14.42 12.83
N SER A 31 0.86 15.39 11.91
CA SER A 31 0.64 16.81 12.23
C SER A 31 -0.84 17.19 12.36
N THR A 32 -1.76 16.34 11.92
CA THR A 32 -3.19 16.63 11.95
C THR A 32 -3.79 16.32 13.33
N SER A 33 -4.32 17.35 14.00
CA SER A 33 -5.04 17.20 15.28
C SER A 33 -6.55 16.99 15.15
N ASN A 34 -7.09 16.99 13.92
CA ASN A 34 -8.51 16.78 13.67
C ASN A 34 -8.83 15.28 13.55
N ALA A 35 -9.63 14.73 14.47
CA ALA A 35 -9.96 13.31 14.52
C ALA A 35 -10.65 12.75 13.25
N ALA A 36 -11.48 13.55 12.57
CA ALA A 36 -12.16 13.11 11.35
C ALA A 36 -11.17 12.99 10.17
N GLU A 37 -10.28 13.97 10.04
CA GLU A 37 -9.25 13.99 9.00
C GLU A 37 -8.14 12.97 9.29
N GLN A 38 -7.79 12.80 10.57
CA GLN A 38 -6.86 11.77 11.02
C GLN A 38 -7.40 10.36 10.67
N GLY A 39 -8.70 10.12 10.84
CA GLY A 39 -9.35 8.86 10.44
C GLY A 39 -9.28 8.60 8.93
N ARG A 40 -9.51 9.63 8.10
CA ARG A 40 -9.38 9.56 6.63
C ARG A 40 -7.93 9.27 6.22
N LEU A 41 -6.99 10.04 6.74
CA LEU A 41 -5.57 9.89 6.44
C LEU A 41 -5.02 8.53 6.94
N THR A 42 -5.51 8.01 8.07
CA THR A 42 -5.14 6.66 8.54
C THR A 42 -5.53 5.59 7.52
N LYS A 43 -6.74 5.68 6.95
CA LYS A 43 -7.21 4.75 5.91
C LYS A 43 -6.37 4.88 4.64
N GLU A 44 -6.05 6.12 4.25
CA GLU A 44 -5.25 6.42 3.06
C GLU A 44 -3.81 5.91 3.19
N VAL A 45 -3.14 6.17 4.32
CA VAL A 45 -1.78 5.66 4.56
C VAL A 45 -1.80 4.13 4.65
N ARG A 46 -2.81 3.52 5.29
CA ARG A 46 -2.93 2.04 5.32
C ARG A 46 -3.05 1.45 3.92
N ALA A 47 -3.97 1.96 3.11
CA ALA A 47 -4.17 1.48 1.75
C ALA A 47 -2.91 1.70 0.89
N GLY A 48 -2.21 2.83 1.08
CA GLY A 48 -0.92 3.08 0.44
C GLY A 48 0.16 2.09 0.88
N CYS A 49 0.25 1.75 2.17
CA CYS A 49 1.16 0.71 2.65
C CYS A 49 0.87 -0.65 1.99
N GLU A 50 -0.39 -1.08 1.96
CA GLU A 50 -0.78 -2.36 1.35
C GLU A 50 -0.49 -2.41 -0.16
N SER A 51 -0.76 -1.31 -0.87
CA SER A 51 -0.45 -1.18 -2.29
C SER A 51 1.05 -1.32 -2.56
N ILE A 52 1.88 -0.61 -1.79
CA ILE A 52 3.33 -0.65 -1.98
C ILE A 52 3.92 -1.99 -1.54
N GLU A 53 3.43 -2.58 -0.43
CA GLU A 53 3.80 -3.94 -0.01
C GLU A 53 3.60 -4.94 -1.15
N TRP A 54 2.43 -4.90 -1.81
CA TRP A 54 2.15 -5.77 -2.95
C TRP A 54 3.08 -5.51 -4.15
N GLN A 55 3.32 -4.24 -4.52
CA GLN A 55 4.20 -3.90 -5.65
C GLN A 55 5.65 -4.36 -5.39
N VAL A 56 6.14 -4.17 -4.16
CA VAL A 56 7.48 -4.60 -3.73
C VAL A 56 7.58 -6.12 -3.74
N ASP A 57 6.53 -6.84 -3.30
CA ASP A 57 6.48 -8.31 -3.36
C ASP A 57 6.48 -8.85 -4.79
N GLU A 58 5.79 -8.20 -5.72
CA GLU A 58 5.78 -8.59 -7.13
C GLU A 58 7.16 -8.35 -7.77
N LEU A 59 7.81 -7.24 -7.44
CA LEU A 59 9.17 -6.95 -7.88
C LEU A 59 10.18 -7.95 -7.31
N ASP A 60 9.99 -8.41 -6.07
CA ASP A 60 10.81 -9.45 -5.43
C ASP A 60 10.70 -10.79 -6.17
N LYS A 61 9.50 -11.18 -6.62
CA LYS A 61 9.30 -12.37 -7.47
C LYS A 61 10.01 -12.23 -8.80
N ALA A 62 9.95 -11.06 -9.42
CA ALA A 62 10.65 -10.79 -10.69
C ALA A 62 12.18 -10.92 -10.52
N ILE A 63 12.73 -10.39 -9.42
CA ILE A 63 14.15 -10.58 -9.06
C ILE A 63 14.45 -12.08 -8.85
N ALA A 64 13.58 -12.82 -8.17
CA ALA A 64 13.77 -14.25 -7.94
C ALA A 64 13.84 -15.04 -9.26
N VAL A 65 12.96 -14.74 -10.22
CA VAL A 65 13.01 -15.34 -11.57
C VAL A 65 14.30 -14.96 -12.30
N ALA A 66 14.68 -13.68 -12.28
CA ALA A 66 15.91 -13.19 -12.92
C ALA A 66 17.17 -13.84 -12.32
N SER A 67 17.17 -14.11 -11.01
CA SER A 67 18.31 -14.73 -10.31
C SER A 67 18.55 -16.20 -10.66
N ARG A 68 17.56 -16.89 -11.25
CA ARG A 68 17.70 -18.29 -11.68
C ARG A 68 18.50 -18.42 -12.96
N ASP A 69 18.29 -17.49 -13.90
CA ASP A 69 18.99 -17.46 -15.18
C ASP A 69 19.52 -16.03 -15.50
N PRO A 70 20.50 -15.50 -14.75
CA PRO A 70 20.95 -14.10 -14.88
C PRO A 70 21.50 -13.75 -16.27
N SER A 71 22.12 -14.73 -16.94
CA SER A 71 22.71 -14.57 -18.28
C SER A 71 21.68 -14.32 -19.37
N TRP A 72 20.44 -14.79 -19.20
CA TRP A 72 19.34 -14.55 -20.15
C TRP A 72 18.87 -13.09 -20.14
N TYR A 73 19.01 -12.43 -18.99
CA TYR A 73 18.60 -11.05 -18.77
C TYR A 73 19.77 -10.06 -18.86
N GLY A 74 21.01 -10.55 -18.95
CA GLY A 74 22.20 -9.72 -18.99
C GLY A 74 22.43 -8.93 -17.70
N ILE A 75 22.02 -9.49 -16.57
CA ILE A 75 22.11 -8.87 -15.23
C ILE A 75 23.30 -9.48 -14.50
N ASP A 76 24.15 -8.64 -13.89
CA ASP A 76 25.29 -9.07 -13.08
C ASP A 76 24.87 -9.39 -11.63
N GLU A 77 25.65 -10.20 -10.93
CA GLU A 77 25.37 -10.57 -9.53
C GLU A 77 25.34 -9.33 -8.61
N ILE A 78 26.21 -8.35 -8.89
CA ILE A 78 26.25 -7.06 -8.20
C ILE A 78 24.94 -6.29 -8.38
N GLU A 79 24.38 -6.35 -9.59
CA GLU A 79 23.12 -5.69 -9.91
C GLU A 79 21.94 -6.40 -9.23
N LEU A 80 21.89 -7.73 -9.28
CA LEU A 80 20.88 -8.53 -8.55
C LEU A 80 20.89 -8.22 -7.04
N GLU A 81 22.06 -8.14 -6.43
CA GLU A 81 22.19 -7.81 -5.01
C GLU A 81 21.71 -6.37 -4.71
N SER A 82 22.00 -5.42 -5.61
CA SER A 82 21.48 -4.05 -5.52
C SER A 82 19.95 -4.02 -5.56
N ARG A 83 19.34 -4.81 -6.46
CA ARG A 83 17.87 -4.94 -6.57
C ARG A 83 17.28 -5.51 -5.27
N ARG A 84 17.84 -6.61 -4.76
CA ARG A 84 17.41 -7.24 -3.50
C ARG A 84 17.51 -6.29 -2.31
N THR A 85 18.63 -5.59 -2.19
CA THR A 85 18.86 -4.63 -1.12
C THR A 85 17.83 -3.52 -1.15
N TRP A 86 17.55 -2.95 -2.33
CA TRP A 86 16.55 -1.90 -2.46
C TRP A 86 15.14 -2.40 -2.13
N THR A 87 14.72 -3.55 -2.65
CA THR A 87 13.40 -4.15 -2.39
C THR A 87 13.21 -4.43 -0.88
N SER A 88 14.24 -4.96 -0.21
CA SER A 88 14.24 -5.19 1.24
C SER A 88 14.11 -3.88 2.04
N ASN A 89 14.83 -2.84 1.63
CA ASN A 89 14.73 -1.52 2.26
C ASN A 89 13.35 -0.88 2.04
N ALA A 90 12.76 -1.01 0.85
CA ALA A 90 11.42 -0.52 0.56
C ALA A 90 10.37 -1.22 1.43
N ARG A 91 10.41 -2.56 1.52
CA ARG A 91 9.52 -3.34 2.40
C ARG A 91 9.67 -2.90 3.87
N SER A 92 10.90 -2.73 4.33
CA SER A 92 11.17 -2.33 5.73
C SER A 92 10.62 -0.94 6.05
N GLN A 93 10.70 0.03 5.12
CA GLN A 93 10.13 1.37 5.29
C GLN A 93 8.61 1.32 5.45
N VAL A 94 7.92 0.60 4.55
CA VAL A 94 6.45 0.50 4.59
C VAL A 94 5.96 -0.22 5.83
N VAL A 95 6.61 -1.32 6.22
CA VAL A 95 6.29 -2.04 7.46
C VAL A 95 6.49 -1.16 8.70
N THR A 96 7.54 -0.34 8.71
CA THR A 96 7.79 0.60 9.81
C THR A 96 6.68 1.66 9.89
N MET A 97 6.27 2.24 8.77
CA MET A 97 5.18 3.23 8.72
C MET A 97 3.84 2.62 9.14
N LYS A 98 3.53 1.40 8.67
CA LYS A 98 2.34 0.64 9.06
C LYS A 98 2.30 0.37 10.57
N LYS A 99 3.43 -0.03 11.15
CA LYS A 99 3.57 -0.24 12.59
C LYS A 99 3.43 1.06 13.39
N SER A 100 3.95 2.17 12.89
CA SER A 100 3.78 3.49 13.51
C SER A 100 2.33 3.97 13.51
N LEU A 101 1.56 3.68 12.46
CA LEU A 101 0.10 3.93 12.44
C LEU A 101 -0.63 3.12 13.51
N GLU A 102 -0.29 1.84 13.67
CA GLU A 102 -0.88 0.98 14.69
C GLU A 102 -0.52 1.44 16.11
N ALA A 103 0.72 1.88 16.32
CA ALA A 103 1.18 2.44 17.59
C ALA A 103 0.52 3.80 17.91
N GLY A 104 0.35 4.67 16.91
CA GLY A 104 -0.33 5.96 17.06
C GLY A 104 -1.82 5.82 17.37
N LYS A 105 -2.48 4.78 16.87
CA LYS A 105 -3.85 4.40 17.25
C LYS A 105 -3.94 4.02 18.75
N GLY A 106 -2.87 3.48 19.32
CA GLY A 106 -2.74 3.22 20.76
C GLY A 106 -2.63 4.49 21.62
N SER A 107 -2.27 5.64 21.03
CA SER A 107 -2.21 6.93 21.72
C SER A 107 -3.51 7.74 21.66
N SER A 108 -4.37 7.52 20.65
CA SER A 108 -5.65 8.24 20.52
C SER A 108 -6.80 7.60 21.28
N THR A 109 -6.62 6.39 21.82
CA THR A 109 -7.58 5.70 22.71
C THR A 109 -7.07 5.54 24.14
N THR A 110 -5.96 6.16 24.51
CA THR A 110 -5.42 6.14 25.88
C THR A 110 -5.96 7.32 26.71
N SER A 111 -7.28 7.38 26.87
CA SER A 111 -7.91 8.09 28.00
C SER A 111 -8.32 7.13 29.13
N HIS A 112 -7.84 5.88 29.16
CA HIS A 112 -8.14 4.93 30.24
C HIS A 112 -6.91 4.25 30.88
N SER A 113 -5.68 4.66 30.56
CA SER A 113 -4.46 4.09 31.16
C SER A 113 -4.04 4.77 32.47
N SER A 114 -5.00 5.22 33.29
CA SER A 114 -4.71 5.79 34.62
C SER A 114 -5.04 4.85 35.80
N VAL A 115 -5.35 3.58 35.55
CA VAL A 115 -5.66 2.59 36.62
C VAL A 115 -4.47 1.67 36.95
N ASN A 116 -3.50 1.51 36.03
CA ASN A 116 -2.34 0.65 36.28
C ASN A 116 -1.29 1.26 37.22
N GLY A 117 -1.25 2.60 37.37
CA GLY A 117 -0.38 3.28 38.33
C GLY A 117 -0.79 3.03 39.79
N MET A 118 -2.11 2.96 40.06
CA MET A 118 -2.61 2.61 41.40
C MET A 118 -2.35 1.13 41.74
N ARG A 119 -2.39 0.23 40.74
CA ARG A 119 -2.22 -1.22 40.94
C ARG A 119 -0.83 -1.59 41.47
N GLN A 120 0.20 -0.79 41.18
CA GLN A 120 1.57 -1.09 41.57
C GLN A 120 1.95 -0.57 42.96
N GLU A 121 1.32 0.51 43.45
CA GLU A 121 1.43 0.92 44.85
C GLU A 121 0.54 0.08 45.79
N LEU A 122 -0.59 -0.45 45.31
CA LEU A 122 -1.51 -1.28 46.10
C LEU A 122 -1.06 -2.74 46.27
N MET A 123 -0.06 -3.20 45.50
CA MET A 123 0.55 -4.54 45.62
C MET A 123 1.70 -4.62 46.64
N ARG A 124 1.91 -3.58 47.45
CA ARG A 124 2.86 -3.61 48.57
C ARG A 124 2.10 -3.77 49.89
N LEU A 125 1.83 -5.01 50.29
CA LEU A 125 1.37 -5.33 51.65
C LEU A 125 2.51 -5.05 52.66
N PRO A 126 2.18 -4.37 53.77
CA PRO A 126 2.58 -4.84 55.09
C PRO A 126 1.39 -5.54 55.74
N SER A 127 1.69 -6.69 56.31
CA SER A 127 0.82 -7.61 57.04
C SER A 127 -0.29 -7.00 57.90
N SER A 128 -1.43 -7.70 57.86
CA SER A 128 -2.28 -8.06 59.02
C SER A 128 -3.12 -6.94 59.67
N HIS A 129 -4.44 -6.93 59.43
CA HIS A 129 -5.45 -7.53 60.32
C HIS A 129 -6.89 -7.07 59.97
N LYS A 130 -7.80 -8.05 59.87
CA LYS A 130 -9.26 -8.00 60.16
C LYS A 130 -10.17 -7.19 59.21
N ASN A 131 -11.00 -7.89 58.42
CA ASN A 131 -12.48 -7.86 58.51
C ASN A 131 -13.14 -8.69 57.38
N ASP A 132 -13.76 -9.81 57.77
CA ASP A 132 -14.32 -10.89 56.93
C ASP A 132 -15.84 -10.76 56.69
N THR A 133 -16.37 -9.62 56.22
CA THR A 133 -17.85 -9.53 56.06
C THR A 133 -18.37 -8.73 54.85
N TYR A 134 -17.53 -8.11 54.02
CA TYR A 134 -18.01 -7.30 52.88
C TYR A 134 -17.74 -7.90 51.48
N ASN A 135 -17.10 -9.06 51.36
CA ASN A 135 -16.61 -9.59 50.08
C ASN A 135 -17.64 -10.34 49.21
N GLN A 136 -18.87 -10.56 49.67
CA GLN A 136 -19.81 -11.42 48.94
C GLN A 136 -20.69 -10.67 47.91
N TYR A 137 -20.79 -9.34 48.00
CA TYR A 137 -21.51 -8.52 47.01
C TYR A 137 -20.57 -7.97 45.91
N ALA A 138 -19.32 -7.64 46.24
CA ALA A 138 -18.34 -7.13 45.28
C ALA A 138 -17.89 -8.18 44.23
N ALA A 139 -17.95 -9.47 44.57
CA ALA A 139 -17.60 -10.54 43.62
C ALA A 139 -18.69 -10.76 42.56
N ARG A 140 -19.98 -10.57 42.90
CA ARG A 140 -21.11 -10.75 41.98
C ARG A 140 -21.25 -9.60 40.98
N ASP A 141 -21.09 -8.36 41.44
CA ASP A 141 -21.10 -7.19 40.55
C ASP A 141 -19.93 -7.22 39.54
N ASN A 142 -18.79 -7.82 39.94
CA ASN A 142 -17.67 -8.01 39.03
C ASN A 142 -17.95 -9.07 37.95
N ASP A 143 -18.62 -10.17 38.29
CA ASP A 143 -18.95 -11.21 37.31
C ASP A 143 -19.98 -10.71 36.28
N ASP A 144 -21.05 -10.01 36.69
CA ASP A 144 -22.04 -9.42 35.78
C ASP A 144 -21.40 -8.33 34.87
N PHE A 145 -20.46 -7.55 35.41
CA PHE A 145 -19.72 -6.56 34.63
C PHE A 145 -18.78 -7.23 33.62
N ILE A 146 -18.07 -8.30 34.00
CA ILE A 146 -17.17 -9.04 33.11
C ILE A 146 -17.95 -9.74 31.98
N GLU A 147 -19.09 -10.35 32.31
CA GLU A 147 -19.93 -11.04 31.33
C GLU A 147 -20.49 -10.06 30.30
N SER A 148 -21.05 -8.93 30.76
CA SER A 148 -21.60 -7.88 29.88
C SER A 148 -20.55 -7.17 29.02
N GLU A 149 -19.32 -7.00 29.52
CA GLU A 149 -18.20 -6.44 28.74
C GLU A 149 -17.71 -7.45 27.68
N SER A 150 -17.68 -8.74 28.02
CA SER A 150 -17.28 -9.81 27.08
C SER A 150 -18.25 -9.95 25.90
N ASP A 151 -19.57 -9.87 26.16
CA ASP A 151 -20.61 -9.90 25.13
C ASP A 151 -20.51 -8.68 24.20
N ARG A 152 -20.20 -7.51 24.77
CA ARG A 152 -19.99 -6.29 24.00
C ARG A 152 -18.75 -6.40 23.10
N GLN A 153 -17.65 -6.96 23.58
CA GLN A 153 -16.47 -7.20 22.75
C GLN A 153 -16.76 -8.20 21.64
N MET A 154 -17.51 -9.27 21.92
CA MET A 154 -17.91 -10.26 20.91
C MET A 154 -18.77 -9.65 19.80
N LEU A 155 -19.74 -8.79 20.14
CA LEU A 155 -20.55 -8.08 19.16
C LEU A 155 -19.72 -7.12 18.30
N LEU A 156 -18.70 -6.48 18.89
CA LEU A 156 -17.82 -5.57 18.16
C LEU A 156 -16.93 -6.32 17.16
N ILE A 157 -16.38 -7.47 17.56
CA ILE A 157 -15.57 -8.33 16.68
C ILE A 157 -16.43 -8.85 15.53
N LYS A 158 -17.63 -9.35 15.82
CA LYS A 158 -18.54 -9.87 14.80
C LYS A 158 -18.93 -8.80 13.77
N LYS A 159 -19.17 -7.56 14.23
CA LYS A 159 -19.47 -6.45 13.33
C LYS A 159 -18.26 -6.07 12.45
N GLN A 160 -17.05 -6.14 13.00
CA GLN A 160 -15.82 -5.89 12.22
C GLN A 160 -15.60 -6.98 11.17
N ASP A 161 -15.87 -8.25 11.48
CA ASP A 161 -15.77 -9.34 10.50
C ASP A 161 -16.76 -9.15 9.34
N GLU A 162 -17.99 -8.72 9.64
CA GLU A 162 -19.01 -8.43 8.61
C GLU A 162 -18.59 -7.27 7.69
N GLU A 163 -17.95 -6.24 8.26
CA GLU A 163 -17.37 -5.13 7.49
C GLU A 163 -16.14 -5.55 6.65
N LEU A 164 -15.36 -6.53 7.12
CA LEU A 164 -14.21 -7.08 6.37
C LEU A 164 -14.67 -7.94 5.18
N ASP A 165 -15.75 -8.70 5.32
CA ASP A 165 -16.34 -9.45 4.21
C ASP A 165 -16.87 -8.52 3.12
N GLU A 166 -17.55 -7.43 3.50
CA GLU A 166 -18.00 -6.42 2.54
C GLU A 166 -16.82 -5.73 1.83
N LEU A 167 -15.75 -5.41 2.57
CA LEU A 167 -14.53 -4.84 1.99
C LEU A 167 -13.88 -5.83 1.00
N SER A 168 -13.81 -7.11 1.36
CA SER A 168 -13.27 -8.18 0.51
C SER A 168 -14.05 -8.32 -0.80
N GLU A 169 -15.39 -8.25 -0.74
CA GLU A 169 -16.22 -8.21 -1.95
C GLU A 169 -15.94 -6.95 -2.80
N SER A 170 -15.79 -5.79 -2.16
CA SER A 170 -15.46 -4.55 -2.86
C SER A 170 -14.11 -4.62 -3.56
N VAL A 171 -13.08 -5.19 -2.91
CA VAL A 171 -11.75 -5.41 -3.50
C VAL A 171 -11.84 -6.38 -4.69
N ARG A 172 -12.64 -7.45 -4.58
CA ARG A 172 -12.86 -8.38 -5.68
C ARG A 172 -13.55 -7.73 -6.88
N ARG A 173 -14.53 -6.84 -6.63
CA ARG A 173 -15.16 -6.03 -7.69
C ARG A 173 -14.16 -5.07 -8.34
N ILE A 174 -13.34 -4.38 -7.54
CA ILE A 174 -12.29 -3.47 -8.03
C ILE A 174 -11.25 -4.22 -8.86
N GLY A 175 -10.84 -5.42 -8.45
CA GLY A 175 -9.92 -6.26 -9.22
C GLY A 175 -10.49 -6.62 -10.59
N GLY A 176 -11.79 -6.96 -10.66
CA GLY A 176 -12.47 -7.21 -11.93
C GLY A 176 -12.57 -5.98 -12.84
N VAL A 177 -12.82 -4.80 -12.27
CA VAL A 177 -12.81 -3.53 -13.02
C VAL A 177 -11.39 -3.21 -13.51
N GLY A 178 -10.37 -3.44 -12.69
CA GLY A 178 -8.96 -3.25 -13.07
C GLY A 178 -8.53 -4.11 -14.25
N LEU A 179 -8.95 -5.39 -14.30
CA LEU A 179 -8.72 -6.26 -15.45
C LEU A 179 -9.43 -5.74 -16.70
N THR A 180 -10.68 -5.28 -16.56
CA THR A 180 -11.44 -4.72 -17.68
C THR A 180 -10.77 -3.45 -18.24
N ILE A 181 -10.26 -2.59 -17.36
CA ILE A 181 -9.50 -1.39 -17.76
C ILE A 181 -8.19 -1.78 -18.45
N HIS A 182 -7.49 -2.80 -17.95
CA HIS A 182 -6.25 -3.28 -18.58
C HIS A 182 -6.49 -3.82 -20.00
N ASP A 183 -7.56 -4.59 -20.19
CA ASP A 183 -7.94 -5.10 -21.51
C ASP A 183 -8.30 -3.96 -22.47
N GLU A 184 -9.04 -2.95 -22.00
CA GLU A 184 -9.40 -1.76 -22.77
C GLU A 184 -8.18 -0.90 -23.13
N LEU A 185 -7.24 -0.70 -22.19
CA LEU A 185 -5.98 0.02 -22.47
C LEU A 185 -5.11 -0.74 -23.47
N THR A 186 -5.05 -2.06 -23.37
CA THR A 186 -4.34 -2.90 -24.35
C THR A 186 -5.00 -2.84 -25.73
N ALA A 187 -6.32 -2.75 -25.79
CA ALA A 187 -7.04 -2.53 -27.04
C ALA A 187 -6.75 -1.14 -27.63
N GLN A 188 -6.72 -0.11 -26.80
CA GLN A 188 -6.37 1.26 -27.21
C GLN A 188 -4.92 1.36 -27.72
N ASP A 189 -3.97 0.66 -27.10
CA ASP A 189 -2.57 0.62 -27.55
C ASP A 189 -2.44 0.08 -28.98
N ARG A 190 -3.16 -1.00 -29.29
CA ARG A 190 -3.23 -1.55 -30.66
C ARG A 190 -3.83 -0.57 -31.66
N ILE A 191 -4.87 0.17 -31.25
CA ILE A 191 -5.50 1.20 -32.11
C ILE A 191 -4.52 2.35 -32.35
N LEU A 192 -3.71 2.73 -31.35
CA LEU A 192 -2.68 3.76 -31.50
C LEU A 192 -1.54 3.31 -32.43
N GLU A 193 -1.10 2.05 -32.34
CA GLU A 193 -0.13 1.48 -33.30
C GLU A 193 -0.68 1.50 -34.73
N GLU A 194 -1.95 1.12 -34.92
CA GLU A 194 -2.61 1.14 -36.23
C GLU A 194 -2.69 2.56 -36.78
N LEU A 195 -3.11 3.54 -35.96
CA LEU A 195 -3.15 4.95 -36.34
C LEU A 195 -1.74 5.50 -36.68
N GLY A 196 -0.71 5.08 -35.94
CA GLY A 196 0.69 5.41 -36.25
C GLY A 196 1.10 4.89 -37.63
N SER A 197 0.76 3.63 -37.94
CA SER A 197 1.06 3.04 -39.24
C SER A 197 0.33 3.74 -40.41
N GLU A 198 -0.92 4.17 -40.21
CA GLU A 198 -1.65 4.96 -41.20
C GLU A 198 -1.05 6.35 -41.36
N MET A 199 -0.62 6.99 -40.27
CA MET A 199 0.07 8.28 -40.29
C MET A 199 1.40 8.20 -41.04
N ASP A 200 2.17 7.13 -40.85
CA ASP A 200 3.42 6.90 -41.57
C ASP A 200 3.18 6.65 -43.06
N SER A 201 2.15 5.87 -43.40
CA SER A 201 1.72 5.64 -44.79
C SER A 201 1.28 6.93 -45.47
N THR A 202 0.48 7.76 -44.78
CA THR A 202 0.08 9.07 -45.30
C THR A 202 1.24 10.03 -45.40
N THR A 203 2.19 10.01 -44.46
CA THR A 203 3.44 10.79 -44.51
C THR A 203 4.29 10.39 -45.70
N ASN A 204 4.52 9.09 -45.93
CA ASN A 204 5.25 8.59 -47.09
C ASN A 204 4.58 8.96 -48.41
N ARG A 205 3.23 8.92 -48.47
CA ARG A 205 2.48 9.38 -49.65
C ARG A 205 2.63 10.88 -49.87
N LEU A 206 2.61 11.69 -48.81
CA LEU A 206 2.82 13.13 -48.88
C LEU A 206 4.24 13.46 -49.33
N ASP A 207 5.25 12.79 -48.77
CA ASP A 207 6.65 12.95 -49.15
C ASP A 207 6.87 12.60 -50.63
N PHE A 208 6.31 11.49 -51.10
CA PHE A 208 6.33 11.13 -52.53
C PHE A 208 5.73 12.22 -53.42
N VAL A 209 4.60 12.82 -53.01
CA VAL A 209 3.98 13.94 -53.74
C VAL A 209 4.87 15.19 -53.71
N GLN A 210 5.51 15.50 -52.59
CA GLN A 210 6.44 16.62 -52.47
C GLN A 210 7.68 16.43 -53.34
N VAL A 211 8.31 15.24 -53.31
CA VAL A 211 9.46 14.90 -54.17
C VAL A 211 9.07 14.98 -55.64
N LYS A 212 7.92 14.42 -56.03
CA LYS A 212 7.44 14.48 -57.42
C LYS A 212 7.20 15.92 -57.88
N LYS A 213 6.61 16.79 -57.05
CA LYS A 213 6.45 18.22 -57.38
C LYS A 213 7.79 18.95 -57.49
N SER A 214 8.76 18.58 -56.65
CA SER A 214 10.09 19.20 -56.66
C SER A 214 10.94 18.74 -57.85
N GLY A 215 10.76 17.50 -58.32
CA GLY A 215 11.43 16.94 -59.51
C GLY A 215 10.87 17.44 -60.84
N ASN A 216 9.58 17.80 -60.90
CA ASN A 216 8.94 18.28 -62.14
C ASN A 216 9.21 19.77 -62.44
N GLY A 217 10.02 20.46 -61.64
CA GLY A 217 10.38 21.87 -61.82
C GLY A 217 11.63 22.14 -62.68
N TYR A 218 12.28 21.09 -63.22
CA TYR A 218 13.52 21.19 -63.99
C TYR A 218 13.40 20.72 -65.46
N GLU A 219 12.20 20.65 -66.03
CA GLU A 219 11.99 20.28 -67.45
C GLU A 219 11.21 21.31 -68.29
N GLU A 220 10.83 22.47 -67.74
CA GLU A 220 10.30 23.60 -68.54
C GLU A 220 11.18 24.84 -68.36
N GLY A 221 12.17 24.99 -69.26
CA GLY A 221 13.06 26.14 -69.36
C GLY A 221 13.95 26.06 -70.59
#